data_AF-A0A928MRE6-F1
#
_entry.id   AF-A0A928MRE6-F1
#
_cell.length_a   1.000
_cell.length_b   1.000
_cell.length_c   1.000
_cell.angle_alpha   90.00
_cell.angle_beta   90.00
_cell.angle_gamma   90.00
#
_symmetry.space_group_name_H-M   'P 1'
#
loop_
_entity.id
_entity.type
_entity.pdbx_description
1 polymer ?
#
loop_
_entity_poly.entity_id
_entity_poly.type
_entity_poly.pdbx_seq_one_letter_code
_entity_poly.pdbx_strand_id
1 'polypeptide(L)' 'MGMTQFLPVSARDMQSRGIDQLDFIFVSGDAYVDHPSFGHAIIARTLEAEGFTVGIIAQPDWHGT' A
#
# COMPACT_ATOMS: atom_id res chain seq x y z
N MET A 1 15.06 14.31 -6.10
CA MET A 1 14.58 13.15 -5.31
C MET A 1 13.23 13.53 -4.76
N GLY A 2 12.15 13.04 -5.39
CA GLY A 2 10.80 13.30 -4.90
C GLY A 2 10.58 12.55 -3.59
N MET A 3 9.85 13.15 -2.66
CA MET A 3 9.47 12.48 -1.41
C MET A 3 8.79 11.15 -1.75
N THR A 4 9.28 10.04 -1.19
CA THR A 4 8.62 8.73 -1.33
C THR A 4 7.21 8.87 -0.76
N GLN A 5 6.20 8.83 -1.62
CA GLN A 5 4.82 8.86 -1.15
C GLN A 5 4.49 7.52 -0.50
N PHE A 6 3.73 7.56 0.59
CA PHE A 6 3.11 6.38 1.18
C PHE A 6 2.35 5.56 0.13
N LEU A 7 2.07 4.28 0.37
CA LEU A 7 1.19 3.50 -0.49
C LEU A 7 -0.23 4.08 -0.44
N PRO A 8 -1.03 3.98 -1.51
CA PRO A 8 -2.46 4.25 -1.48
C PRO A 8 -3.14 3.40 -0.40
N VAL A 9 -3.91 4.06 0.48
CA VAL A 9 -4.72 3.40 1.51
C VAL A 9 -6.22 3.60 1.27
N SER A 10 -6.57 4.36 0.22
CA SER A 10 -7.94 4.71 -0.13
C SER A 10 -8.11 4.90 -1.63
N ALA A 11 -9.35 4.83 -2.10
CA ALA A 11 -9.70 5.15 -3.48
C ALA A 11 -9.34 6.61 -3.85
N ARG A 12 -9.34 7.53 -2.88
CA ARG A 12 -8.94 8.92 -3.10
C ARG A 12 -7.45 9.03 -3.41
N ASP A 13 -6.61 8.24 -2.73
CA ASP A 13 -5.18 8.19 -3.01
C ASP A 13 -4.93 7.65 -4.42
N MET A 14 -5.64 6.58 -4.80
CA MET A 14 -5.59 6.02 -6.16
C MET A 14 -5.96 7.07 -7.22
N GLN A 15 -7.08 7.78 -7.04
CA GLN A 15 -7.51 8.84 -7.95
C GLN A 15 -6.48 9.97 -8.07
N SER A 16 -5.88 10.40 -6.96
CA SER A 16 -4.84 11.44 -6.97
C SER A 16 -3.56 11.04 -7.73
N ARG A 17 -3.36 9.73 -7.95
CA ARG A 17 -2.24 9.16 -8.71
C ARG A 17 -2.64 8.72 -10.12
N GLY A 18 -3.91 8.88 -10.51
CA GLY A 18 -4.42 8.38 -11.79
C GLY A 18 -4.40 6.85 -11.89
N ILE A 19 -4.54 6.16 -10.75
CA ILE A 19 -4.60 4.69 -10.70
C ILE A 19 -6.08 4.28 -10.69
N ASP A 20 -6.53 3.66 -11.77
CA ASP A 20 -7.90 3.12 -11.85
C ASP A 20 -8.01 1.74 -11.17
N GLN A 21 -6.94 0.94 -11.24
CA GLN A 21 -6.87 -0.40 -10.66
C GLN A 21 -5.45 -0.69 -10.14
N LEU A 22 -5.37 -1.33 -8.97
CA LEU A 22 -4.12 -1.82 -8.40
C LEU A 22 -3.79 -3.21 -8.95
N ASP A 23 -2.51 -3.47 -9.20
CA ASP A 23 -2.01 -4.82 -9.49
C ASP A 23 -2.01 -5.67 -8.22
N PHE A 24 -1.66 -5.06 -7.08
CA PHE A 24 -1.60 -5.73 -5.77
C PHE A 24 -2.25 -4.91 -4.66
N ILE A 25 -2.90 -5.61 -3.74
CA ILE A 25 -3.37 -5.05 -2.46
C ILE A 25 -2.78 -5.88 -1.33
N PHE A 26 -2.04 -5.22 -0.44
CA PHE A 26 -1.53 -5.84 0.77
C PHE A 26 -2.54 -5.66 1.90
N VAL A 27 -3.00 -6.75 2.52
CA VAL A 27 -3.89 -6.69 3.69
C VAL A 27 -3.10 -7.09 4.92
N SER A 28 -3.03 -6.21 5.92
CA SER A 28 -2.23 -6.40 7.13
C SER A 28 -3.06 -6.20 8.39
N GLY A 29 -2.83 -7.03 9.41
CA GLY A 29 -3.33 -6.80 10.77
C GLY A 29 -2.48 -5.83 11.60
N ASP A 30 -1.33 -5.42 11.09
CA ASP A 30 -0.44 -4.44 11.70
C ASP A 30 -0.78 -3.02 11.21
N ALA A 31 -0.34 -2.01 11.96
CA ALA A 31 -0.37 -0.63 11.51
C ALA A 31 0.49 -0.45 10.26
N TYR A 32 0.08 0.43 9.34
CA TYR A 32 0.91 0.73 8.18
C TYR A 32 2.11 1.61 8.59
N VAL A 33 3.29 1.01 8.64
CA VAL A 33 4.57 1.70 8.84
C VAL A 33 5.50 1.45 7.66
N ASP A 34 5.79 2.49 6.89
CA ASP A 34 6.68 2.40 5.73
C ASP A 34 8.16 2.45 6.16
N HIS A 35 8.62 1.36 6.78
CA HIS A 35 9.99 1.23 7.29
C HIS A 35 10.54 -0.17 6.95
N PRO A 36 11.82 -0.32 6.54
CA PRO A 36 12.39 -1.59 6.10
C PRO A 36 12.44 -2.69 7.17
N SER A 37 12.16 -2.38 8.44
CA SER A 37 11.96 -3.40 9.48
C SER A 37 10.63 -4.14 9.35
N PHE A 38 9.69 -3.65 8.53
CA PHE A 38 8.37 -4.23 8.34
C PHE A 38 8.33 -4.99 7.00
N GLY A 39 7.95 -6.27 7.04
CA GLY A 39 7.96 -7.14 5.86
C GLY A 39 7.06 -6.62 4.74
N HIS A 40 5.90 -6.06 5.07
CA HIS A 40 4.98 -5.49 4.08
C HIS A 40 5.61 -4.30 3.33
N ALA A 41 6.48 -3.51 3.98
CA ALA A 41 7.15 -2.38 3.35
C ALA A 41 8.20 -2.87 2.35
N ILE A 42 9.01 -3.87 2.70
CA ILE A 42 9.98 -4.47 1.78
C ILE A 42 9.26 -5.01 0.53
N ILE A 43 8.23 -5.85 0.74
CA ILE A 43 7.51 -6.49 -0.37
C ILE A 43 6.87 -5.43 -1.28
N ALA A 44 6.15 -4.46 -0.72
CA ALA A 44 5.46 -3.45 -1.52
C ALA A 44 6.45 -2.55 -2.29
N ARG A 45 7.54 -2.12 -1.67
CA ARG A 45 8.54 -1.27 -2.34
C ARG A 45 9.33 -2.04 -3.40
N THR A 46 9.56 -3.34 -3.22
CA THR A 46 10.11 -4.20 -4.28
C THR A 46 9.15 -4.28 -5.47
N LEU A 47 7.84 -4.49 -5.24
CA LEU A 47 6.86 -4.53 -6.31
C LEU A 47 6.73 -3.19 -7.06
N GLU A 48 6.72 -2.06 -6.35
CA GLU A 48 6.74 -0.74 -7.00
C GLU A 48 8.02 -0.48 -7.79
N ALA A 49 9.18 -0.97 -7.32
CA ALA A 49 10.44 -0.87 -8.05
C ALA A 49 10.44 -1.67 -9.36
N GLU A 50 9.67 -2.75 -9.43
CA GLU A 50 9.42 -3.53 -10.64
C GLU A 50 8.29 -2.95 -11.52
N GLY A 51 7.72 -1.81 -11.14
CA GLY A 51 6.73 -1.07 -11.94
C GLY A 51 5.27 -1.44 -11.69
N PHE A 52 4.97 -2.25 -10.67
CA PHE A 52 3.61 -2.58 -10.29
C PHE A 52 2.98 -1.52 -9.38
N THR A 53 1.66 -1.38 -9.48
CA THR A 53 0.87 -0.55 -8.57
C THR A 53 0.46 -1.35 -7.34
N VAL A 54 0.73 -0.81 -6.15
CA VAL A 54 0.49 -1.50 -4.87
C VAL A 54 -0.26 -0.58 -3.91
N GLY A 55 -1.33 -1.07 -3.30
CA GLY A 55 -2.01 -0.41 -2.18
C GLY A 55 -1.95 -1.25 -0.90
N ILE A 56 -2.29 -0.64 0.24
CA ILE A 56 -2.32 -1.34 1.52
C ILE A 56 -3.62 -1.06 2.30
N ILE A 57 -4.20 -2.11 2.86
CA ILE A 57 -5.29 -2.07 3.83
C ILE A 57 -4.70 -2.54 5.16
N ALA A 58 -4.43 -1.60 6.06
CA ALA A 58 -3.93 -1.88 7.39
C ALA A 58 -5.09 -1.90 8.40
N GLN A 59 -5.09 -2.92 9.26
CA GLN A 59 -6.08 -3.14 10.31
C GLN A 59 -7.52 -3.00 9.80
N PRO A 60 -7.91 -3.78 8.78
CA PRO A 60 -9.31 -3.78 8.34
C PRO A 60 -10.22 -4.14 9.52
N ASP A 61 -11.42 -3.53 9.53
CA ASP A 61 -12.44 -3.94 10.47
C ASP A 61 -12.80 -5.41 10.25
N TRP A 62 -12.67 -6.21 11.31
CA TRP A 62 -12.90 -7.64 11.31
C TRP A 62 -14.06 -8.03 12.23
N HIS A 63 -14.70 -7.06 12.90
CA HIS A 63 -15.71 -7.31 13.94
C HIS A 63 -17.13 -7.58 13.41
N GLY A 64 -17.31 -7.89 12.12
CA GLY A 64 -18.61 -8.23 11.54
C GLY A 64 -18.52 -9.22 10.38
N THR A 65 -19.50 -10.13 10.31
CA THR A 65 -19.88 -10.90 9.11
C THR A 65 -21.31 -10.54 8.72
#